data_AF-A0A5S3N856-F1
#
_entry.id   AF-A0A5S3N856-F1
#
_cell.length_a   1.000
_cell.length_b   1.000
_cell.length_c   1.000
_cell.angle_alpha   90.00
_cell.angle_beta   90.00
_cell.angle_gamma   90.00
#
_symmetry.space_group_name_H-M   'P 1'
#
loop_
_entity.id
_entity.type
_entity.pdbx_description
1 polymer ?
#
loop_
_entity_poly.entity_id
_entity_poly.type
_entity_poly.pdbx_seq_one_letter_code
_entity_poly.pdbx_strand_id
1 'polypeptide(L)' 'MILDASVYQQTYIEDCEVCCNPIEITPTFEAGELISFNAQSIEQ' A
#
# COMPACT_ATOMS: atom_id res chain seq x y z
N MET A 1 4.63 4.34 7.32
CA MET A 1 3.52 3.61 6.65
C MET A 1 2.81 2.70 7.61
N ILE A 2 1.47 2.81 7.69
CA ILE A 2 0.59 1.92 8.47
C ILE A 2 -0.35 1.23 7.46
N LEU A 3 -0.55 -0.08 7.60
CA LEU A 3 -1.51 -0.86 6.81
C LEU A 3 -2.63 -1.34 7.75
N ASP A 4 -3.89 -1.31 7.32
CA ASP A 4 -5.02 -1.78 8.13
C ASP A 4 -5.40 -3.21 7.76
N ALA A 5 -5.03 -4.16 8.63
CA ALA A 5 -5.35 -5.57 8.43
C ALA A 5 -6.85 -5.90 8.63
N SER A 6 -7.65 -4.92 9.07
CA SER A 6 -9.10 -5.06 9.22
C SER A 6 -9.84 -5.02 7.88
N VAL A 7 -9.18 -4.51 6.83
CA VAL A 7 -9.74 -4.39 5.48
C VAL A 7 -9.07 -5.41 4.56
N TYR A 8 -9.88 -6.23 3.89
CA TYR A 8 -9.39 -7.28 2.98
C TYR A 8 -8.46 -6.73 1.89
N GLN A 9 -8.84 -5.61 1.26
CA GLN A 9 -8.01 -4.95 0.26
C GLN A 9 -8.28 -3.45 0.31
N GLN A 10 -7.21 -2.68 0.32
CA GLN A 10 -7.27 -1.21 0.29
C GLN A 10 -6.27 -0.70 -0.73
N THR A 11 -6.60 0.39 -1.41
CA THR A 11 -5.68 1.07 -2.34
C THR A 11 -5.61 2.53 -1.94
N TYR A 12 -4.40 3.03 -1.75
CA TYR A 12 -4.16 4.40 -1.31
C TYR A 12 -2.79 4.89 -1.77
N ILE A 13 -2.63 6.21 -1.81
CA ILE A 13 -1.39 6.86 -2.25
C ILE A 13 -0.66 7.37 -1.02
N GLU A 14 0.62 7.06 -0.94
CA GLU A 14 1.56 7.57 0.05
C GLU A 14 2.77 8.18 -0.69
N ASP A 15 3.49 9.08 -0.03
CA ASP A 15 4.77 9.57 -0.56
C ASP A 15 5.91 8.61 -0.22
N CYS A 16 6.81 8.38 -1.17
CA CYS A 16 8.00 7.60 -0.91
C CYS A 16 8.95 8.36 0.03
N GLU A 17 9.26 7.79 1.20
CA GLU A 17 10.14 8.41 2.22
C GLU A 17 11.60 8.63 1.77
N VAL A 18 12.00 8.08 0.61
CA VAL A 18 13.36 8.23 0.06
C VAL A 18 13.42 9.30 -1.03
N CYS A 19 12.42 9.35 -1.92
CA CYS A 19 12.43 10.22 -3.09
C CYS A 19 11.23 11.19 -3.19
N CYS A 20 10.32 11.20 -2.21
CA CYS A 20 9.11 12.01 -2.14
C CYS A 20 8.19 11.91 -3.37
N ASN A 21 8.32 10.83 -4.15
CA ASN A 21 7.43 10.58 -5.28
C ASN A 21 6.19 9.82 -4.81
N PRO A 22 5.02 10.12 -5.37
CA PRO A 22 3.79 9.40 -5.03
C PRO A 22 3.88 7.94 -5.46
N ILE A 23 3.53 7.06 -4.53
CA ILE A 23 3.43 5.62 -4.73
C ILE A 23 2.00 5.17 -4.38
N GLU A 24 1.35 4.48 -5.30
CA GLU A 24 0.08 3.80 -5.04
C GLU A 24 0.38 2.43 -4.42
N ILE A 25 -0.33 2.10 -3.36
CA ILE A 25 -0.08 0.91 -2.54
C ILE A 25 -1.39 0.15 -2.41
N THR A 26 -1.33 -1.13 -2.75
CA THR A 26 -2.46 -2.06 -2.67
C THR A 26 -2.05 -3.31 -1.88
N PRO A 27 -2.15 -3.28 -0.53
CA PRO A 27 -2.04 -4.47 0.28
C PRO A 27 -3.34 -5.29 0.25
N THR A 28 -3.21 -6.60 0.41
CA THR A 28 -4.33 -7.53 0.59
C THR A 28 -4.09 -8.37 1.84
N PHE A 29 -5.10 -8.40 2.71
CA PHE A 29 -5.09 -9.14 3.96
C PHE A 29 -6.12 -10.26 3.93
N GLU A 30 -5.74 -11.42 4.44
CA GLU A 30 -6.64 -12.54 4.68
C GLU A 30 -6.43 -13.03 6.11
N ALA A 31 -7.52 -13.15 6.88
CA ALA A 31 -7.47 -13.55 8.29
C ALA A 31 -6.50 -12.71 9.17
N GLY A 32 -6.25 -11.45 8.80
CA GLY A 32 -5.32 -10.55 9.49
C GLY A 32 -3.85 -10.72 9.07
N GLU A 33 -3.55 -11.61 8.12
CA GLU A 33 -2.22 -11.79 7.55
C GLU A 33 -2.11 -11.12 6.18
N LEU A 34 -0.95 -10.48 5.92
CA LEU A 34 -0.67 -9.87 4.62
C LEU A 34 -0.32 -10.97 3.61
N ILE A 35 -1.24 -11.21 2.67
CA ILE A 35 -1.06 -12.25 1.63
C ILE A 35 -0.49 -11.69 0.32
N SER A 36 -0.66 -10.38 0.08
CA SER A 36 -0.17 -9.72 -1.12
C SER A 36 0.12 -8.26 -0.83
N PHE A 37 1.18 -7.74 -1.45
CA PHE A 37 1.54 -6.34 -1.37
C PHE A 37 2.00 -5.87 -2.75
N ASN A 38 1.34 -4.83 -3.25
CA ASN A 38 1.73 -4.17 -4.48
C ASN A 38 2.01 -2.69 -4.19
N ALA A 39 3.12 -2.18 -4.72
CA ALA A 39 3.44 -0.77 -4.69
C ALA A 39 3.90 -0.36 -6.09
N GLN A 40 3.24 0.64 -6.67
CA GLN A 40 3.59 1.19 -7.97
C GLN A 40 3.87 2.68 -7.81
N SER A 41 5.01 3.14 -8.34
CA SER A 41 5.19 4.58 -8.50
C SER A 41 4.27 5.05 -9.60
N ILE A 42 3.50 6.10 -9.30
CA ILE A 42 2.50 6.66 -10.21
C ILE A 42 3.00 7.98 -10.80
N GLU A 43 4.30 8.05 -11.14
CA GLU A 43 5.01 9.21 -11.70
C GLU A 43 4.06 10.21 -12.38
N GLN A 44 3.81 11.34 -11.71
CA GLN A 44 2.95 12.42 -12.20
C GLN A 44 3.70 13.33 -13.17
#